data_AF-A0A495EPZ1-F1
#
_entry.id   AF-A0A495EPZ1-F1
#
_cell.length_a   1.000
_cell.length_b   1.000
_cell.length_c   1.000
_cell.angle_alpha   90.00
_cell.angle_beta   90.00
_cell.angle_gamma   90.00
#
_symmetry.space_group_name_H-M   'P 1'
#
loop_
_entity.id
_entity.type
_entity.pdbx_description
1 polymer ?
#
loop_
_entity_poly.entity_id
_entity_poly.type
_entity_poly.pdbx_seq_one_letter_code
_entity_poly.pdbx_strand_id
1 'polypeptide(L)'
;MKKLLTAVALVAGTLLTGCAGSTTPATPSPTPKLSVEESCKFLNTDTFVPSGTAKEQAGQIGQHYQEVADKVAPEVGAPIQKMADIMKQVAASPTGTKTNEQTAQLTQEINKIGQYCK
;
A
#
# COMPACT_ATOMS: atom_id res chain seq x y z
N MET A 1 32.56 -24.62 -31.65
CA MET A 1 33.26 -23.79 -32.67
C MET A 1 32.31 -22.73 -33.20
N LYS A 2 32.81 -21.49 -33.43
CA LYS A 2 32.19 -20.31 -34.11
C LYS A 2 30.83 -19.81 -33.58
N LYS A 3 30.77 -18.73 -32.78
CA LYS A 3 30.74 -17.29 -33.15
C LYS A 3 29.72 -16.97 -34.25
N LEU A 4 28.71 -16.15 -33.96
CA LEU A 4 28.32 -14.99 -34.77
C LEU A 4 27.59 -13.94 -33.89
N LEU A 5 28.29 -12.83 -33.65
CA LEU A 5 27.73 -11.52 -33.32
C LEU A 5 27.21 -10.91 -34.62
N THR A 6 26.01 -10.33 -34.62
CA THR A 6 25.66 -9.32 -35.63
C THR A 6 24.84 -8.21 -34.99
N ALA A 7 25.52 -7.09 -34.76
CA ALA A 7 24.92 -5.78 -34.57
C ALA A 7 24.89 -5.09 -35.95
N VAL A 8 23.74 -4.60 -36.39
CA VAL A 8 23.55 -3.62 -37.50
C VAL A 8 22.17 -2.99 -37.27
N ALA A 9 22.13 -1.78 -36.72
CA ALA A 9 21.87 -0.48 -37.38
C ALA A 9 20.41 -0.04 -37.19
N LEU A 10 20.15 1.01 -36.40
CA LEU A 10 20.08 2.40 -36.87
C LEU A 10 19.16 2.57 -38.08
N VAL A 11 17.88 2.80 -37.81
CA VAL A 11 17.04 3.67 -38.64
C VAL A 11 16.64 4.86 -37.78
N ALA A 12 17.31 5.97 -38.05
CA ALA A 12 16.82 7.31 -37.72
C ALA A 12 15.80 7.72 -38.78
N GLY A 13 14.75 8.42 -38.34
CA GLY A 13 13.73 9.04 -39.17
C GLY A 13 12.37 8.88 -38.48
N THR A 14 11.66 9.92 -38.04
CA THR A 14 11.73 11.35 -38.35
C THR A 14 11.01 12.09 -37.23
N LEU A 15 11.55 13.25 -36.87
CA LEU A 15 10.95 14.27 -36.03
C LEU A 15 9.56 14.67 -36.55
N LEU A 16 8.55 14.61 -35.68
CA LEU A 16 7.41 15.53 -35.72
C LEU A 16 7.18 16.04 -34.31
N THR A 17 7.58 17.29 -34.13
CA THR A 17 7.29 18.21 -33.04
C THR A 17 5.79 18.26 -32.75
N GLY A 18 5.43 17.96 -31.50
CA GLY A 18 4.08 18.14 -30.96
C GLY A 18 4.14 18.12 -29.44
N CYS A 19 4.21 19.30 -28.84
CA CYS A 19 4.19 19.49 -27.39
C CYS A 19 2.77 19.22 -26.87
N ALA A 20 2.38 17.95 -26.71
CA ALA A 20 1.20 17.54 -25.95
C ALA A 20 1.18 16.01 -25.79
N GLY A 21 1.21 15.53 -24.55
CA GLY A 21 0.72 14.20 -24.20
C GLY A 21 1.67 13.04 -24.52
N SER A 22 2.66 12.82 -23.65
CA SER A 22 3.49 11.62 -23.63
C SER A 22 2.64 10.34 -23.57
N THR A 23 2.58 9.62 -24.68
CA THR A 23 2.23 8.19 -24.74
C THR A 23 3.42 7.36 -24.25
N THR A 24 3.65 7.39 -22.94
CA THR A 24 4.50 6.42 -22.25
C THR A 24 3.71 5.11 -22.07
N PRO A 25 4.35 3.93 -22.15
CA PRO A 25 3.73 2.69 -21.65
C PRO A 25 3.27 2.95 -20.22
N ALA A 26 2.03 2.57 -19.88
CA ALA A 26 1.46 2.74 -18.55
C ALA A 26 2.25 1.89 -17.54
N THR A 27 3.37 2.43 -17.09
CA THR A 27 3.95 2.14 -15.78
C THR A 27 2.88 2.57 -14.78
N PRO A 28 2.53 1.77 -13.75
CA PRO A 28 1.61 2.24 -12.73
C PRO A 28 2.24 3.49 -12.11
N SER A 29 1.69 4.66 -12.43
CA SER A 29 2.07 5.90 -11.76
C SER A 29 1.88 5.65 -10.27
N PRO A 30 2.90 5.90 -9.42
CA PRO A 30 2.70 5.80 -7.99
C PRO A 30 1.57 6.76 -7.64
N THR A 31 0.47 6.24 -7.09
CA THR A 31 -0.57 7.10 -6.52
C THR A 31 0.12 8.08 -5.58
N PRO A 32 -0.01 9.40 -5.80
CA PRO A 32 0.65 10.37 -4.95
C PRO A 32 0.25 10.11 -3.50
N LYS A 33 1.26 9.86 -2.64
CA LYS A 33 1.04 9.66 -1.21
C LYS A 33 0.60 10.99 -0.60
N LEU A 34 -0.31 10.94 0.36
CA LEU A 34 -0.72 12.10 1.13
C LEU A 34 0.46 12.65 1.96
N SER A 35 0.41 13.94 2.29
CA SER A 35 1.26 14.49 3.36
C SER A 35 0.90 13.88 4.72
N VAL A 36 1.76 14.05 5.74
CA VAL A 36 1.47 13.56 7.10
C VAL A 36 0.18 14.18 7.64
N GLU A 37 -0.02 15.49 7.47
CA GLU A 37 -1.23 16.18 7.93
C GLU A 37 -2.50 15.64 7.26
N GLU A 38 -2.50 15.51 5.92
CA GLU A 38 -3.64 14.96 5.18
C GLU A 38 -3.89 13.49 5.51
N SER A 39 -2.83 12.73 5.79
CA SER A 39 -2.94 11.34 6.25
C SER A 39 -3.67 11.26 7.57
N CYS A 40 -3.28 12.07 8.55
CA CYS A 40 -3.91 12.08 9.86
C CYS A 40 -5.37 12.54 9.78
N LYS A 41 -5.67 13.55 8.96
CA LYS A 41 -7.05 13.96 8.67
C LYS A 41 -7.85 12.82 8.04
N PHE A 42 -7.28 12.14 7.05
CA PHE A 42 -7.92 11.01 6.39
C PHE A 42 -8.26 9.89 7.39
N LEU A 43 -7.29 9.48 8.22
CA LEU A 43 -7.49 8.44 9.25
C LEU A 43 -8.56 8.81 10.28
N ASN A 44 -8.65 10.08 10.67
CA ASN A 44 -9.66 10.55 11.62
C ASN A 44 -11.08 10.58 11.04
N THR A 45 -11.22 10.53 9.72
CA THR A 45 -12.52 10.51 9.02
C THR A 45 -12.86 9.15 8.42
N ASP A 46 -12.04 8.15 8.71
CA ASP A 46 -12.23 6.79 8.21
C ASP A 46 -13.41 6.12 8.93
N THR A 47 -14.45 5.81 8.17
CA THR A 47 -15.69 5.21 8.67
C THR A 47 -15.81 3.73 8.31
N PHE A 48 -14.70 3.07 7.99
CA PHE A 48 -14.70 1.66 7.66
C PHE A 48 -15.26 0.79 8.80
N VAL A 49 -16.25 -0.04 8.49
CA VAL A 49 -16.86 -0.99 9.43
C VAL A 49 -16.91 -2.36 8.76
N PRO A 50 -16.15 -3.36 9.25
CA PRO A 50 -16.18 -4.71 8.71
C PRO A 50 -17.45 -5.46 9.13
N SER A 51 -17.80 -6.51 8.39
CA SER A 51 -18.99 -7.32 8.67
C SER A 51 -18.72 -8.83 8.53
N GLY A 52 -19.67 -9.64 9.01
CA GLY A 52 -19.58 -11.10 8.98
C GLY A 52 -18.94 -11.70 10.23
N THR A 53 -18.38 -12.89 10.08
CA THR A 53 -17.66 -13.63 11.13
C THR A 53 -16.34 -12.95 11.51
N ALA A 54 -15.77 -13.33 12.66
CA ALA A 54 -14.48 -12.78 13.12
C ALA A 54 -13.36 -12.95 12.07
N LYS A 55 -13.36 -14.08 11.34
CA LYS A 55 -12.38 -14.36 10.29
C LYS A 55 -12.55 -13.44 9.08
N GLU A 56 -13.79 -13.26 8.62
CA GLU A 56 -14.12 -12.36 7.51
C GLU A 56 -13.81 -10.91 7.86
N GLN A 57 -14.19 -10.48 9.06
CA GLN A 57 -13.87 -9.15 9.57
C GLN A 57 -12.36 -8.94 9.62
N ALA A 58 -11.60 -9.91 10.11
CA ALA A 58 -10.14 -9.80 10.17
C ALA A 58 -9.52 -9.66 8.77
N GLY A 59 -10.03 -10.40 7.78
CA GLY A 59 -9.60 -10.28 6.39
C GLY A 59 -9.90 -8.90 5.81
N GLN A 60 -11.12 -8.40 6.01
CA GLN A 60 -11.54 -7.07 5.55
C GLN A 60 -10.71 -5.96 6.19
N ILE A 61 -10.48 -6.01 7.50
CA ILE A 61 -9.61 -5.05 8.20
C ILE A 61 -8.18 -5.11 7.65
N GLY A 62 -7.63 -6.31 7.43
CA GLY A 62 -6.29 -6.47 6.88
C GLY A 62 -6.13 -5.90 5.47
N GLN A 63 -7.17 -6.02 4.63
CA GLN A 63 -7.21 -5.40 3.30
C GLN A 63 -7.32 -3.88 3.40
N HIS A 64 -8.26 -3.39 4.21
CA HIS A 64 -8.46 -1.97 4.44
C HIS A 64 -7.18 -1.27 4.92
N TYR A 65 -6.48 -1.84 5.91
CA TYR A 65 -5.20 -1.29 6.36
C TYR A 65 -4.14 -1.26 5.25
N GLN A 66 -4.08 -2.27 4.38
CA GLN A 66 -3.15 -2.24 3.25
C GLN A 66 -3.47 -1.09 2.29
N GLU A 67 -4.74 -0.92 1.93
CA GLU A 67 -5.19 0.18 1.05
C GLU A 67 -4.91 1.55 1.66
N VAL A 68 -5.14 1.69 2.96
CA VAL A 68 -4.82 2.91 3.72
C VAL A 68 -3.32 3.17 3.72
N ALA A 69 -2.48 2.17 4.01
CA ALA A 69 -1.01 2.28 3.99
C ALA A 69 -0.49 2.68 2.60
N ASP A 70 -1.17 2.23 1.54
CA ASP A 70 -0.86 2.60 0.17
C ASP A 70 -1.22 4.05 -0.19
N LYS A 71 -2.07 4.71 0.60
CA LYS A 71 -2.52 6.09 0.36
C LYS A 71 -1.79 7.13 1.22
N VAL A 72 -1.52 6.83 2.48
CA VAL A 72 -0.98 7.78 3.46
C VAL A 72 0.53 8.01 3.32
N ALA A 73 1.03 9.05 4.00
CA ALA A 73 2.45 9.35 4.13
C ALA A 73 3.23 8.11 4.60
N PRO A 74 4.45 7.84 4.10
CA PRO A 74 5.20 6.63 4.42
C PRO A 74 5.40 6.38 5.93
N GLU A 75 5.63 7.43 6.72
CA GLU A 75 5.84 7.36 8.16
C GLU A 75 4.58 6.92 8.92
N VAL A 76 3.41 7.28 8.40
CA VAL A 76 2.09 6.86 8.91
C VAL A 76 1.70 5.49 8.33
N GLY A 77 2.04 5.24 7.07
CA GLY A 77 1.67 4.02 6.34
C GLY A 77 2.45 2.79 6.78
N ALA A 78 3.73 2.93 7.14
CA ALA A 78 4.56 1.82 7.59
C ALA A 78 4.00 1.07 8.82
N PRO A 79 3.57 1.73 9.92
CA PRO A 79 2.90 1.03 11.02
C PRO A 79 1.53 0.46 10.62
N ILE A 80 0.76 1.14 9.76
CA ILE A 80 -0.54 0.62 9.26
C ILE A 80 -0.35 -0.66 8.44
N GLN A 81 0.69 -0.72 7.61
CA GLN A 81 1.02 -1.93 6.85
C GLN A 81 1.31 -3.12 7.78
N LYS A 82 2.01 -2.90 8.90
CA LYS A 82 2.23 -3.95 9.89
C LYS A 82 0.93 -4.40 10.55
N MET A 83 0.02 -3.47 10.83
CA MET A 83 -1.32 -3.80 11.31
C MET A 83 -2.08 -4.64 10.27
N ALA A 84 -1.96 -4.32 8.97
CA ALA A 84 -2.53 -5.09 7.88
C ALA A 84 -2.03 -6.54 7.90
N ASP A 85 -0.71 -6.72 8.05
CA ASP A 85 -0.08 -8.05 8.08
C ASP A 85 -0.51 -8.87 9.29
N ILE A 86 -0.62 -8.27 10.47
CA ILE A 86 -1.16 -8.94 11.68
C ILE A 86 -2.60 -9.37 11.43
N MET A 87 -3.43 -8.50 10.86
CA MET A 87 -4.84 -8.81 10.61
C MET A 87 -5.03 -9.89 9.55
N LYS A 88 -4.15 -9.98 8.54
CA LYS A 88 -4.11 -11.11 7.60
C LYS A 88 -3.73 -12.42 8.29
N GLN A 89 -2.80 -12.41 9.25
CA GLN A 89 -2.49 -13.59 10.07
C GLN A 89 -3.69 -14.01 10.93
N VAL A 90 -4.39 -13.04 11.53
CA VAL A 90 -5.62 -13.30 12.29
C VAL A 90 -6.67 -13.92 11.38
N ALA A 91 -6.86 -13.39 10.17
CA ALA A 91 -7.78 -13.94 9.17
C ALA A 91 -7.37 -15.33 8.67
N ALA A 92 -6.09 -15.69 8.70
CA ALA A 92 -5.61 -17.03 8.37
C ALA A 92 -5.84 -18.04 9.50
N SER A 93 -6.10 -17.58 10.73
CA SER A 93 -6.34 -18.45 11.88
C SER A 93 -7.68 -19.21 11.79
N PRO A 94 -7.85 -20.31 12.56
CA PRO A 94 -9.08 -21.09 12.56
C PRO A 94 -10.32 -20.28 12.99
N THR A 95 -10.17 -19.36 13.94
CA THR A 95 -11.29 -18.63 14.54
C THR A 95 -11.41 -17.18 14.11
N GLY A 96 -10.35 -16.56 13.59
CA GLY A 96 -10.32 -15.12 13.31
C GLY A 96 -10.17 -14.25 14.56
N THR A 97 -9.90 -14.85 15.73
CA THR A 97 -9.73 -14.12 16.99
C THR A 97 -8.26 -13.75 17.18
N LYS A 98 -8.00 -12.51 17.60
CA LYS A 98 -6.66 -12.04 17.94
C LYS A 98 -6.15 -12.73 19.19
N THR A 99 -4.88 -13.10 19.19
CA THR A 99 -4.16 -13.46 20.42
C THR A 99 -3.79 -12.21 21.23
N ASN A 100 -3.37 -12.40 22.48
CA ASN A 100 -2.85 -11.32 23.32
C ASN A 100 -1.60 -10.68 22.70
N GLU A 101 -0.73 -11.49 22.11
CA GLU A 101 0.48 -11.00 21.43
C GLU A 101 0.13 -10.14 20.22
N GLN A 102 -0.77 -10.61 19.36
CA GLN A 102 -1.24 -9.83 18.21
C GLN A 102 -1.93 -8.54 18.64
N THR A 103 -2.68 -8.57 19.74
CA THR A 103 -3.30 -7.37 20.32
C THR A 103 -2.25 -6.37 20.78
N ALA A 104 -1.21 -6.84 21.47
CA ALA A 104 -0.09 -5.99 21.91
C ALA A 104 0.67 -5.38 20.72
N GLN A 105 0.92 -6.17 19.66
CA GLN A 105 1.55 -5.69 18.44
C GLN A 105 0.71 -4.62 17.74
N LEU A 106 -0.60 -4.83 17.61
CA LEU A 106 -1.51 -3.81 17.05
C LEU A 106 -1.47 -2.51 17.85
N THR A 107 -1.53 -2.59 19.18
CA THR A 107 -1.42 -1.42 20.06
C THR A 107 -0.09 -0.68 19.87
N GLN A 108 1.03 -1.40 19.73
CA GLN A 108 2.33 -0.77 19.47
C GLN A 108 2.35 0.01 18.16
N GLU A 109 1.78 -0.54 17.10
CA GLU A 109 1.73 0.15 15.81
C GLU A 109 0.75 1.35 15.84
N ILE A 110 -0.40 1.23 16.51
CA ILE A 110 -1.33 2.36 16.76
C ILE A 110 -0.62 3.50 17.50
N ASN A 111 0.16 3.16 18.54
CA ASN A 111 0.92 4.17 19.29
C ASN A 111 1.97 4.87 18.41
N LYS A 112 2.58 4.18 17.43
CA LYS A 112 3.49 4.81 16.48
C LYS A 112 2.77 5.77 15.54
N ILE A 113 1.56 5.41 15.06
CA ILE A 113 0.72 6.32 14.27
C ILE A 113 0.43 7.60 15.09
N GLY A 114 0.08 7.46 16.37
CA GLY A 114 -0.17 8.60 17.28
C GLY A 114 1.04 9.52 17.53
N GLN A 115 2.27 9.08 17.25
CA GLN A 115 3.44 9.96 17.30
C GLN A 115 3.45 11.00 16.16
N TYR A 116 2.83 10.66 15.03
CA TYR A 116 2.69 11.53 13.86
C TYR A 116 1.34 12.26 13.83
N CYS A 117 0.26 11.57 14.20
CA CYS A 117 -1.11 12.08 14.19
C CYS A 117 -1.55 12.55 15.58
N LYS A 118 -1.07 13.72 15.98
CA LYS A 118 -1.38 14.37 17.26
C LYS A 118 -2.63 15.24 17.21
#